data_AF-A0A2E5BQU9-F1
#
_entry.id   AF-A0A2E5BQU9-F1
#
_cell.length_a   1.000
_cell.length_b   1.000
_cell.length_c   1.000
_cell.angle_alpha   90.00
_cell.angle_beta   90.00
_cell.angle_gamma   90.00
#
_symmetry.space_group_name_H-M   'P 1'
#
loop_
_entity.id
_entity.type
_entity.pdbx_description
1 polymer ?
#
loop_
_entity_poly.entity_id
_entity_poly.type
_entity_poly.pdbx_seq_one_letter_code
_entity_poly.pdbx_strand_id
1 'polypeptide(L)'
;MLDDIEIGGDRGYYSRPLLSEEEILVAEISPPVFERGIDELEQEVRSQVGRVSIPRSLQKPHRFIRRLLDADEARAAKIANERFAFSWDQPKFEAPFEKRRLRVINGLYSALERLGAKPHAPNKYGRGLSVRVNNQLISLWVDDAARKVKADVWQHDPILNPSGHLKIALPDWRADGGARKVWEDTKDCKVENLAADIVAEVLLDAEIQYREACEDHITRLSERKTEVIERRRLEKEEAERSERARLEQLEQDRIDSLLADATALQQADTIRRYVKEVEKRAAGDANTVPHALIKQWAAWALAQADRIDPIISDKYLEFMTTERE
;
A
#
# COMPACT_ATOMS: atom_id res chain seq x y z
N MET A 1 -9.44 -32.69 28.27
CA MET A 1 -8.58 -31.84 27.43
C MET A 1 -9.20 -31.98 26.06
N LEU A 2 -9.89 -30.93 25.57
CA LEU A 2 -10.37 -30.94 24.18
C LEU A 2 -9.10 -30.79 23.32
N ASP A 3 -9.01 -31.54 22.22
CA ASP A 3 -7.96 -31.32 21.23
C ASP A 3 -8.09 -29.86 20.75
N ASP A 4 -7.00 -29.10 20.78
CA ASP A 4 -7.02 -27.70 20.36
C ASP A 4 -7.36 -27.66 18.87
N ILE A 5 -8.40 -26.90 18.50
CA ILE A 5 -8.72 -26.69 17.09
C ILE A 5 -7.60 -25.85 16.47
N GLU A 6 -6.77 -26.46 15.63
CA GLU A 6 -5.78 -25.75 14.82
C GLU A 6 -6.47 -25.00 13.69
N ILE A 7 -6.78 -23.71 13.92
CA ILE A 7 -7.30 -22.78 12.91
C ILE A 7 -6.25 -21.73 12.55
N GLY A 8 -5.87 -21.64 11.29
CA GLY A 8 -4.84 -20.73 10.83
C GLY A 8 -3.41 -21.10 11.29
N GLY A 9 -2.43 -20.28 10.88
CA GLY A 9 -1.01 -20.52 11.14
C GLY A 9 -0.41 -19.72 12.29
N ASP A 10 0.78 -20.14 12.72
CA ASP A 10 1.52 -19.64 13.89
C ASP A 10 2.06 -18.20 13.73
N ARG A 11 2.00 -17.64 12.51
CA ARG A 11 2.46 -16.28 12.20
C ARG A 11 1.34 -15.43 11.62
N GLY A 12 1.17 -14.24 12.21
CA GLY A 12 0.29 -13.22 11.69
C GLY A 12 0.71 -12.65 10.35
N TYR A 13 -0.28 -12.37 9.52
CA TYR A 13 -0.12 -11.70 8.22
C TYR A 13 0.72 -10.41 8.31
N TYR A 14 0.42 -9.56 9.29
CA TYR A 14 1.12 -8.28 9.53
C TYR A 14 2.56 -8.44 10.05
N SER A 15 3.00 -9.66 10.35
CA SER A 15 4.32 -9.94 10.93
C SER A 15 5.31 -10.53 9.93
N ARG A 16 4.92 -10.77 8.67
CA ARG A 16 5.89 -11.24 7.66
C ARG A 16 6.77 -10.07 7.21
N PRO A 17 8.09 -10.14 7.39
CA PRO A 17 8.99 -9.06 6.99
C PRO A 17 8.90 -8.85 5.48
N LEU A 18 8.95 -7.58 5.08
CA LEU A 18 9.03 -7.19 3.67
C LEU A 18 10.38 -7.67 3.13
N LEU A 19 10.35 -8.56 2.13
CA LEU A 19 11.55 -8.94 1.38
C LEU A 19 12.15 -7.67 0.75
N SER A 20 13.48 -7.60 0.74
CA SER A 20 14.23 -6.61 -0.05
C SER A 20 14.06 -6.87 -1.55
N GLU A 21 14.47 -5.91 -2.38
CA GLU A 21 14.40 -6.07 -3.84
C GLU A 21 15.31 -7.19 -4.35
N GLU A 22 16.43 -7.47 -3.69
CA GLU A 22 17.29 -8.59 -4.09
C GLU A 22 16.68 -9.93 -3.70
N GLU A 23 16.14 -10.02 -2.48
CA GLU A 23 15.48 -11.24 -2.01
C GLU A 23 14.24 -11.58 -2.84
N ILE A 24 13.42 -10.58 -3.21
CA ILE A 24 12.18 -10.82 -3.97
C ILE A 24 12.44 -11.31 -5.40
N LEU A 25 13.57 -10.92 -6.01
CA LEU A 25 13.95 -11.38 -7.34
C LEU A 25 14.31 -12.87 -7.35
N VAL A 26 15.01 -13.33 -6.31
CA VAL A 26 15.43 -14.73 -6.15
C VAL A 26 14.34 -15.59 -5.51
N ALA A 27 13.38 -14.99 -4.81
CA ALA A 27 12.29 -15.71 -4.15
C ALA A 27 11.46 -16.55 -5.14
N GLU A 28 11.28 -17.81 -4.79
CA GLU A 28 10.30 -18.70 -5.43
C GLU A 28 8.94 -18.47 -4.78
N ILE A 29 8.01 -17.88 -5.53
CA ILE A 29 6.68 -17.52 -5.04
C ILE A 29 5.72 -18.60 -5.52
N SER A 30 5.35 -19.52 -4.63
CA SER A 30 4.41 -20.60 -4.90
C SER A 30 3.06 -20.36 -4.20
N PRO A 31 1.95 -20.86 -4.76
CA PRO A 31 0.64 -20.78 -4.11
C PRO A 31 0.66 -21.44 -2.72
N PRO A 32 -0.10 -20.91 -1.75
CA PRO A 32 -0.19 -21.55 -0.45
C PRO A 32 -0.91 -22.89 -0.59
N VAL A 33 -0.34 -23.94 0.02
CA VAL A 33 -0.95 -25.26 0.10
C VAL A 33 -1.49 -25.46 1.51
N PHE A 34 -2.75 -25.88 1.60
CA PHE A 34 -3.40 -26.16 2.87
C PHE A 34 -3.65 -27.68 2.98
N GLU A 35 -3.26 -28.27 4.10
CA GLU A 35 -3.31 -29.73 4.29
C GLU A 35 -4.74 -30.29 4.32
N ARG A 36 -5.71 -29.50 4.81
CA ARG A 36 -7.12 -29.91 4.97
C ARG A 36 -8.04 -29.08 4.07
N GLY A 37 -9.06 -29.74 3.52
CA GLY A 37 -10.14 -29.05 2.81
C GLY A 37 -10.98 -28.19 3.76
N ILE A 38 -11.63 -27.14 3.24
CA ILE A 38 -12.51 -26.29 4.07
C ILE A 38 -13.73 -27.08 4.58
N ASP A 39 -14.25 -28.00 3.77
CA ASP A 39 -15.40 -28.84 4.11
C ASP A 39 -15.07 -29.85 5.22
N GLU A 40 -13.87 -30.42 5.19
CA GLU A 40 -13.37 -31.33 6.24
C GLU A 40 -13.23 -30.59 7.57
N LEU A 41 -12.64 -29.38 7.54
CA LEU A 41 -12.51 -28.53 8.70
C LEU A 41 -13.87 -28.10 9.24
N GLU A 42 -14.84 -27.77 8.38
CA GLU A 42 -16.18 -27.41 8.80
C GLU A 42 -16.84 -28.55 9.61
N GLN A 43 -16.74 -29.79 9.12
CA GLN A 43 -17.29 -30.96 9.82
C GLN A 43 -16.63 -31.17 11.19
N GLU A 44 -15.30 -31.03 11.24
CA GLU A 44 -14.52 -31.14 12.47
C GLU A 44 -14.92 -30.05 13.48
N VAL A 45 -14.92 -28.79 13.06
CA VAL A 45 -15.31 -27.64 13.89
C VAL A 45 -16.73 -27.83 14.44
N ARG A 46 -17.70 -28.20 13.60
CA ARG A 46 -19.08 -28.43 14.04
C ARG A 46 -19.17 -29.57 15.06
N SER A 47 -18.41 -30.65 14.87
CA SER A 47 -18.32 -31.76 15.83
C SER A 47 -17.77 -31.32 17.18
N GLN A 48 -16.68 -30.54 17.19
CA GLN A 48 -16.02 -30.07 18.40
C GLN A 48 -16.81 -29.00 19.16
N VAL A 49 -17.48 -28.10 18.43
CA VAL A 49 -18.35 -27.07 19.04
C VAL A 49 -19.46 -27.72 19.87
N GLY A 50 -20.09 -28.76 19.30
CA GLY A 50 -21.17 -29.50 19.93
C GLY A 50 -22.34 -28.61 20.32
N ARG A 51 -22.95 -28.87 21.49
CA ARG A 51 -24.10 -28.09 21.97
C ARG A 51 -23.65 -26.81 22.67
N VAL A 52 -24.11 -25.66 22.16
CA VAL A 52 -23.97 -24.35 22.82
C VAL A 52 -25.32 -23.89 23.35
N SER A 53 -25.36 -23.46 24.62
CA SER A 53 -26.58 -22.95 25.25
C SER A 53 -26.35 -21.55 25.80
N ILE A 54 -27.24 -20.62 25.45
CA ILE A 54 -27.23 -19.25 25.97
C ILE A 54 -27.89 -19.23 27.36
N PRO A 55 -27.21 -18.74 28.42
CA PRO A 55 -27.77 -18.65 29.76
C PRO A 55 -29.03 -17.76 29.80
N ARG A 56 -30.03 -18.19 30.59
CA ARG A 56 -31.25 -17.39 30.81
C ARG A 56 -31.03 -16.17 31.70
N SER A 57 -29.95 -16.14 32.49
CA SER A 57 -29.59 -15.04 33.39
C SER A 57 -28.09 -14.73 33.32
N LEU A 58 -27.70 -13.53 33.78
CA LEU A 58 -26.32 -13.06 33.82
C LEU A 58 -25.67 -13.27 35.20
N GLN A 59 -26.06 -14.31 35.95
CA GLN A 59 -25.51 -14.58 37.29
C GLN A 59 -24.02 -14.97 37.29
N LYS A 60 -23.55 -15.59 36.21
CA LYS A 60 -22.12 -15.90 35.99
C LYS A 60 -21.65 -15.21 34.71
N PRO A 61 -21.45 -13.89 34.74
CA PRO A 61 -21.07 -13.15 33.55
C PRO A 61 -19.59 -13.38 33.24
N HIS A 62 -19.28 -13.50 31.96
CA HIS A 62 -17.95 -13.46 31.41
C HIS A 62 -17.27 -12.15 31.80
N ARG A 63 -15.93 -12.15 31.98
CA ARG A 63 -15.17 -11.01 32.52
C ARG A 63 -15.47 -9.66 31.87
N PHE A 64 -15.71 -9.62 30.56
CA PHE A 64 -16.05 -8.39 29.86
C PHE A 64 -17.47 -7.92 30.15
N ILE A 65 -18.44 -8.85 30.20
CA ILE A 65 -19.83 -8.54 30.54
C ILE A 65 -19.90 -8.06 31.98
N ARG A 66 -19.16 -8.70 32.89
CA ARG A 66 -19.04 -8.26 34.28
C ARG A 66 -18.58 -6.81 34.37
N ARG A 67 -17.48 -6.44 33.69
CA ARG A 67 -16.99 -5.05 33.64
C ARG A 67 -18.04 -4.06 33.12
N LEU A 68 -18.84 -4.46 32.12
CA LEU A 68 -19.90 -3.60 31.58
C LEU A 68 -21.04 -3.39 32.59
N LEU A 69 -21.42 -4.45 33.31
CA LEU A 69 -22.45 -4.39 34.35
C LEU A 69 -21.97 -3.59 35.57
N ASP A 70 -20.75 -3.85 36.06
CA ASP A 70 -20.15 -3.11 37.18
C ASP A 70 -20.10 -1.60 36.87
N ALA A 71 -19.78 -1.23 35.62
CA ALA A 71 -19.77 0.16 35.17
C ALA A 71 -21.18 0.79 35.10
N ASP A 72 -22.21 -0.01 34.81
CA ASP A 72 -23.61 0.43 34.81
C ASP A 72 -24.16 0.60 36.23
N GLU A 73 -23.82 -0.30 37.14
CA GLU A 73 -24.14 -0.18 38.55
C GLU A 73 -23.49 1.07 39.17
N ALA A 74 -22.22 1.34 38.82
CA ALA A 74 -21.54 2.57 39.24
C ALA A 74 -22.22 3.84 38.69
N ARG A 75 -22.70 3.81 37.43
CA ARG A 75 -23.50 4.90 36.84
C ARG A 75 -24.82 5.12 37.59
N ALA A 76 -25.54 4.05 37.88
CA ALA A 76 -26.79 4.11 38.62
C ALA A 76 -26.59 4.67 40.04
N ALA A 77 -25.55 4.22 40.75
CA ALA A 77 -25.21 4.71 42.08
C ALA A 77 -24.80 6.19 42.08
N LYS A 78 -24.06 6.64 41.05
CA LYS A 78 -23.70 8.06 40.88
C LYS A 78 -24.95 8.92 40.70
N ILE A 79 -25.87 8.53 39.82
CA ILE A 79 -27.14 9.24 39.59
C ILE A 79 -27.98 9.31 40.86
N ALA A 80 -28.05 8.22 41.63
CA ALA A 80 -28.81 8.20 42.88
C ALA A 80 -28.29 9.20 43.93
N ASN A 81 -27.00 9.55 43.86
CA ASN A 81 -26.33 10.45 44.81
C ASN A 81 -26.16 11.90 44.29
N GLU A 82 -26.39 12.16 43.00
CA GLU A 82 -26.20 13.48 42.40
C GLU A 82 -27.53 14.23 42.21
N ARG A 83 -27.52 15.55 42.47
CA ARG A 83 -28.70 16.42 42.33
C ARG A 83 -29.09 16.68 40.87
N PHE A 84 -28.15 16.51 39.94
CA PHE A 84 -28.33 16.69 38.51
C PHE A 84 -27.70 15.52 37.77
N ALA A 85 -28.53 14.69 37.14
CA ALA A 85 -28.09 13.58 36.31
C ALA A 85 -28.11 13.97 34.84
N PHE A 86 -26.97 13.89 34.17
CA PHE A 86 -26.90 14.10 32.73
C PHE A 86 -27.31 12.83 31.97
N SER A 87 -27.88 13.00 30.77
CA SER A 87 -28.38 11.88 29.96
C SER A 87 -27.29 10.87 29.56
N TRP A 88 -26.02 11.29 29.47
CA TRP A 88 -24.90 10.40 29.17
C TRP A 88 -24.38 9.59 30.37
N ASP A 89 -24.81 9.96 31.59
CA ASP A 89 -24.51 9.22 32.84
C ASP A 89 -25.52 8.09 33.10
N GLN A 90 -26.59 7.97 32.30
CA GLN A 90 -27.64 6.95 32.45
C GLN A 90 -27.09 5.51 32.29
N PRO A 91 -27.60 4.53 33.07
CA PRO A 91 -27.34 3.12 32.84
C PRO A 91 -27.73 2.70 31.42
N LYS A 92 -26.89 1.91 30.76
CA LYS A 92 -27.01 1.61 29.32
C LYS A 92 -27.65 0.26 29.03
N PHE A 93 -27.64 -0.65 29.98
CA PHE A 93 -28.00 -2.05 29.80
C PHE A 93 -29.27 -2.47 30.57
N GLU A 94 -30.04 -1.51 31.09
CA GLU A 94 -31.25 -1.81 31.85
C GLU A 94 -32.42 -2.30 30.98
N ALA A 95 -32.48 -1.86 29.71
CA ALA A 95 -33.54 -2.22 28.78
C ALA A 95 -33.60 -3.75 28.55
N PRO A 96 -34.80 -4.36 28.42
CA PRO A 96 -34.94 -5.80 28.19
C PRO A 96 -34.17 -6.31 26.97
N PHE A 97 -34.12 -5.50 25.90
CA PHE A 97 -33.33 -5.79 24.70
C PHE A 97 -31.83 -5.88 25.02
N GLU A 98 -31.30 -4.91 25.77
CA GLU A 98 -29.87 -4.87 26.11
C GLU A 98 -29.48 -6.01 27.05
N LYS A 99 -30.33 -6.36 28.02
CA LYS A 99 -30.15 -7.56 28.86
C LYS A 99 -30.14 -8.84 28.04
N ARG A 100 -31.02 -8.97 27.04
CA ARG A 100 -31.02 -10.11 26.11
C ARG A 100 -29.74 -10.17 25.29
N ARG A 101 -29.35 -9.05 24.68
CA ARG A 101 -28.11 -8.93 23.91
C ARG A 101 -26.88 -9.33 24.74
N LEU A 102 -26.74 -8.83 25.97
CA LEU A 102 -25.61 -9.20 26.83
C LEU A 102 -25.61 -10.69 27.20
N ARG A 103 -26.77 -11.34 27.37
CA ARG A 103 -26.85 -12.81 27.58
C ARG A 103 -26.34 -13.58 26.38
N VAL A 104 -26.71 -13.17 25.18
CA VAL A 104 -26.23 -13.80 23.94
C VAL A 104 -24.72 -13.67 23.82
N ILE A 105 -24.19 -12.46 23.99
CA ILE A 105 -22.74 -12.21 23.95
C ILE A 105 -22.02 -13.04 25.02
N ASN A 106 -22.58 -13.11 26.23
CA ASN A 106 -22.04 -13.91 27.33
C ASN A 106 -21.92 -15.40 26.97
N GLY A 107 -22.98 -15.98 26.40
CA GLY A 107 -23.00 -17.38 26.00
C GLY A 107 -22.03 -17.67 24.86
N LEU A 108 -21.99 -16.82 23.83
CA LEU A 108 -21.06 -16.95 22.70
C LEU A 108 -19.61 -16.86 23.16
N TYR A 109 -19.26 -15.86 23.97
CA TYR A 109 -17.90 -15.70 24.49
C TYR A 109 -17.47 -16.87 25.37
N SER A 110 -18.36 -17.34 26.25
CA SER A 110 -18.04 -18.50 27.10
C SER A 110 -17.82 -19.77 26.26
N ALA A 111 -18.60 -19.96 25.19
CA ALA A 111 -18.44 -21.09 24.29
C ALA A 111 -17.14 -20.99 23.47
N LEU A 112 -16.81 -19.81 22.97
CA LEU A 112 -15.58 -19.56 22.22
C LEU A 112 -14.33 -19.71 23.10
N GLU A 113 -14.36 -19.26 24.36
CA GLU A 113 -13.25 -19.48 25.30
C GLU A 113 -13.03 -20.95 25.65
N ARG A 114 -14.12 -21.72 25.77
CA ARG A 114 -14.03 -23.17 25.97
C ARG A 114 -13.30 -23.85 24.80
N LEU A 115 -13.34 -23.26 23.60
CA LEU A 115 -12.72 -23.76 22.38
C LEU A 115 -11.37 -23.08 22.08
N GLY A 116 -10.73 -22.45 23.09
CA GLY A 116 -9.40 -21.87 22.96
C GLY A 116 -9.34 -20.47 22.32
N ALA A 117 -10.46 -19.96 21.82
CA ALA A 117 -10.53 -18.60 21.30
C ALA A 117 -10.46 -17.56 22.43
N LYS A 118 -9.99 -16.35 22.10
CA LYS A 118 -9.78 -15.26 23.06
C LYS A 118 -10.68 -14.07 22.71
N PRO A 119 -11.90 -14.00 23.27
CA PRO A 119 -12.77 -12.85 23.10
C PRO A 119 -12.11 -11.54 23.52
N HIS A 120 -12.48 -10.47 22.84
CA HIS A 120 -12.01 -9.12 23.07
C HIS A 120 -13.16 -8.13 22.85
N ALA A 121 -13.41 -7.28 23.83
CA ALA A 121 -14.37 -6.18 23.75
C ALA A 121 -13.65 -4.87 24.13
N PRO A 122 -13.39 -3.96 23.18
CA PRO A 122 -12.59 -2.77 23.38
C PRO A 122 -13.39 -1.60 23.96
N ASN A 123 -14.74 -1.64 23.97
CA ASN A 123 -15.54 -0.45 24.24
C ASN A 123 -16.56 -0.57 25.39
N LYS A 124 -16.82 0.58 26.04
CA LYS A 124 -17.77 0.77 27.15
C LYS A 124 -19.25 0.58 26.79
N TYR A 125 -19.55 0.29 25.52
CA TYR A 125 -20.90 0.08 24.99
C TYR A 125 -21.16 -1.40 24.65
N GLY A 126 -20.12 -2.25 24.71
CA GLY A 126 -20.19 -3.67 24.37
C GLY A 126 -20.50 -3.95 22.90
N ARG A 127 -20.35 -2.98 21.99
CA ARG A 127 -20.77 -3.13 20.58
C ARG A 127 -19.65 -3.58 19.64
N GLY A 128 -18.39 -3.24 19.95
CA GLY A 128 -17.22 -3.64 19.14
C GLY A 128 -16.73 -5.04 19.49
N LEU A 129 -17.54 -6.07 19.28
CA LEU A 129 -17.16 -7.41 19.72
C LEU A 129 -16.15 -7.99 18.74
N SER A 130 -15.10 -8.60 19.27
CA SER A 130 -14.13 -9.32 18.46
C SER A 130 -13.65 -10.56 19.20
N VAL A 131 -13.13 -11.53 18.47
CA VAL A 131 -12.64 -12.78 19.02
C VAL A 131 -11.37 -13.14 18.28
N ARG A 132 -10.29 -13.36 19.04
CA ARG A 132 -9.04 -13.82 18.48
C ARG A 132 -9.04 -15.35 18.43
N VAL A 133 -8.96 -15.90 17.24
CA VAL A 133 -8.77 -17.34 16.98
C VAL A 133 -7.37 -17.47 16.41
N ASN A 134 -6.45 -18.05 17.19
CA ASN A 134 -5.01 -18.04 16.89
C ASN A 134 -4.51 -16.63 16.55
N ASN A 135 -4.07 -16.39 15.32
CA ASN A 135 -3.60 -15.07 14.89
C ASN A 135 -4.63 -14.26 14.07
N GLN A 136 -5.88 -14.73 13.98
CA GLN A 136 -6.95 -14.01 13.29
C GLN A 136 -7.86 -13.31 14.29
N LEU A 137 -8.14 -12.03 14.04
CA LEU A 137 -9.06 -11.23 14.84
C LEU A 137 -10.40 -11.13 14.10
N ILE A 138 -11.37 -11.92 14.52
CA ILE A 138 -12.69 -11.95 13.91
C ILE A 138 -13.58 -10.93 14.60
N SER A 139 -14.13 -10.01 13.80
CA SER A 139 -15.12 -9.05 14.28
C SER A 139 -16.49 -9.72 14.31
N LEU A 140 -17.22 -9.50 15.39
CA LEU A 140 -18.58 -9.98 15.57
C LEU A 140 -19.48 -8.78 15.84
N TRP A 141 -20.60 -8.71 15.14
CA TRP A 141 -21.58 -7.67 15.36
C TRP A 141 -22.82 -8.29 16.00
N VAL A 142 -23.28 -7.75 17.13
CA VAL A 142 -24.47 -8.22 17.84
C VAL A 142 -25.30 -7.02 18.28
N ASP A 143 -26.39 -6.76 17.57
CA ASP A 143 -27.24 -5.59 17.78
C ASP A 143 -28.66 -5.78 17.24
N ASP A 144 -29.47 -4.74 17.32
CA ASP A 144 -30.83 -4.74 16.80
C ASP A 144 -30.82 -4.81 15.27
N ALA A 145 -31.73 -5.59 14.71
CA ALA A 145 -31.86 -5.80 13.28
C ALA A 145 -32.09 -4.51 12.47
N ALA A 146 -32.65 -3.47 13.09
CA ALA A 146 -32.86 -2.16 12.47
C ALA A 146 -31.56 -1.38 12.22
N ARG A 147 -30.44 -1.75 12.87
CA ARG A 147 -29.13 -1.16 12.56
C ARG A 147 -28.49 -1.81 11.34
N LYS A 148 -27.80 -0.97 10.57
CA LYS A 148 -26.90 -1.45 9.52
C LYS A 148 -25.68 -2.11 10.15
N VAL A 149 -25.30 -3.27 9.62
CA VAL A 149 -24.01 -3.90 9.93
C VAL A 149 -22.92 -3.01 9.35
N LYS A 150 -21.89 -2.73 10.15
CA LYS A 150 -20.71 -1.98 9.71
C LYS A 150 -19.45 -2.66 10.25
N ALA A 151 -18.39 -2.63 9.45
CA ALA A 151 -17.06 -3.08 9.87
C ALA A 151 -16.46 -2.14 10.93
N ASP A 152 -16.81 -0.85 10.94
CA ASP A 152 -16.33 0.15 11.90
C ASP A 152 -17.33 0.40 13.05
N VAL A 153 -17.08 -0.22 14.21
CA VAL A 153 -18.04 -0.23 15.33
C VAL A 153 -17.98 1.03 16.22
N TRP A 154 -17.57 2.16 15.67
CA TRP A 154 -17.42 3.43 16.40
C TRP A 154 -18.75 4.17 16.62
N GLN A 155 -19.86 3.66 16.06
CA GLN A 155 -21.19 4.22 16.33
C GLN A 155 -21.70 3.78 17.71
N HIS A 156 -21.83 4.76 18.60
CA HIS A 156 -22.24 4.55 20.00
C HIS A 156 -23.67 5.02 20.30
N ASP A 157 -24.33 5.64 19.32
CA ASP A 157 -25.61 6.29 19.56
C ASP A 157 -26.73 5.26 19.78
N PRO A 158 -27.58 5.46 20.79
CA PRO A 158 -28.74 4.61 21.03
C PRO A 158 -29.71 4.68 19.84
N ILE A 159 -30.35 3.55 19.51
CA ILE A 159 -31.45 3.53 18.55
C ILE A 159 -32.65 4.14 19.27
N LEU A 160 -33.24 5.18 18.68
CA LEU A 160 -34.45 5.78 19.24
C LEU A 160 -35.63 4.81 19.25
N ASN A 161 -35.68 3.86 18.31
CA ASN A 161 -36.72 2.84 18.19
C ASN A 161 -36.12 1.47 17.79
N PRO A 162 -35.69 0.63 18.75
CA PRO A 162 -35.24 -0.73 18.44
C PRO A 162 -36.40 -1.57 17.90
N SER A 163 -36.14 -2.43 16.92
CA SER A 163 -37.12 -3.40 16.42
C SER A 163 -37.44 -4.50 17.45
N GLY A 164 -36.53 -4.73 18.39
CA GLY A 164 -36.60 -5.82 19.36
C GLY A 164 -36.10 -7.16 18.81
N HIS A 165 -35.76 -7.22 17.53
CA HIS A 165 -35.16 -8.37 16.86
C HIS A 165 -33.64 -8.28 16.95
N LEU A 166 -33.01 -9.35 17.45
CA LEU A 166 -31.56 -9.42 17.55
C LEU A 166 -30.98 -9.94 16.23
N LYS A 167 -29.89 -9.30 15.79
CA LYS A 167 -29.11 -9.66 14.61
C LYS A 167 -27.66 -9.82 15.00
N ILE A 168 -27.07 -10.92 14.52
CA ILE A 168 -25.67 -11.28 14.66
C ILE A 168 -25.08 -11.31 13.27
N ALA A 169 -23.92 -10.71 13.07
CA ALA A 169 -23.26 -10.72 11.78
C ALA A 169 -21.75 -10.87 11.93
N LEU A 170 -21.14 -11.54 10.96
CA LEU A 170 -19.70 -11.49 10.70
C LEU A 170 -19.49 -10.44 9.60
N PRO A 171 -19.06 -9.22 9.96
CA PRO A 171 -18.82 -8.18 8.97
C PRO A 171 -17.78 -8.63 7.95
N ASP A 172 -17.99 -8.28 6.68
CA ASP A 172 -16.97 -8.50 5.67
C ASP A 172 -16.14 -7.22 5.54
N TRP A 173 -14.87 -7.27 5.93
CA TRP A 173 -13.99 -6.11 5.84
C TRP A 173 -13.61 -5.79 4.38
N ARG A 174 -13.76 -6.75 3.46
CA ARG A 174 -13.49 -6.56 2.02
C ARG A 174 -14.66 -5.91 1.27
N ALA A 175 -15.86 -5.93 1.83
CA ALA A 175 -17.06 -5.39 1.19
C ALA A 175 -17.58 -4.17 1.97
N ASP A 176 -17.78 -3.04 1.28
CA ASP A 176 -18.30 -1.80 1.88
C ASP A 176 -19.68 -2.02 2.52
N GLY A 177 -19.70 -2.22 3.84
CA GLY A 177 -20.93 -2.40 4.63
C GLY A 177 -21.60 -3.77 4.48
N GLY A 178 -20.87 -4.78 3.99
CA GLY A 178 -21.34 -6.16 3.86
C GLY A 178 -21.13 -7.00 5.13
N ALA A 179 -21.74 -8.19 5.12
CA ALA A 179 -21.48 -9.23 6.11
C ALA A 179 -21.32 -10.56 5.39
N ARG A 180 -20.32 -11.35 5.77
CA ARG A 180 -20.09 -12.71 5.24
C ARG A 180 -21.22 -13.64 5.64
N LYS A 181 -21.66 -13.54 6.91
CA LYS A 181 -22.80 -14.28 7.46
C LYS A 181 -23.63 -13.39 8.36
N VAL A 182 -24.95 -13.63 8.35
CA VAL A 182 -25.94 -12.89 9.15
C VAL A 182 -26.95 -13.89 9.70
N TRP A 183 -27.20 -13.80 11.01
CA TRP A 183 -28.29 -14.48 11.71
C TRP A 183 -29.20 -13.42 12.31
N GLU A 184 -30.50 -13.55 12.10
CA GLU A 184 -31.49 -12.60 12.61
C GLU A 184 -32.66 -13.35 13.24
N ASP A 185 -33.25 -12.76 14.27
CA ASP A 185 -34.49 -13.27 14.84
C ASP A 185 -35.61 -13.28 13.81
N THR A 186 -36.15 -14.46 13.54
CA THR A 186 -37.37 -14.62 12.77
C THR A 186 -38.57 -14.84 13.72
N LYS A 187 -39.76 -15.01 13.13
CA LYS A 187 -40.96 -15.38 13.90
C LYS A 187 -40.82 -16.77 14.52
N ASP A 188 -40.13 -17.68 13.82
CA ASP A 188 -40.08 -19.10 14.16
C ASP A 188 -38.77 -19.50 14.87
N CYS A 189 -37.70 -18.71 14.72
CA CYS A 189 -36.40 -19.01 15.30
C CYS A 189 -35.75 -17.78 15.94
N LYS A 190 -35.22 -17.97 17.15
CA LYS A 190 -34.42 -16.98 17.87
C LYS A 190 -32.95 -17.28 17.68
N VAL A 191 -32.12 -16.24 17.59
CA VAL A 191 -30.67 -16.40 17.38
C VAL A 191 -29.98 -17.20 18.49
N GLU A 192 -30.56 -17.26 19.71
CA GLU A 192 -30.09 -18.12 20.79
C GLU A 192 -30.09 -19.61 20.42
N ASN A 193 -31.00 -20.05 19.57
CA ASN A 193 -31.07 -21.44 19.10
C ASN A 193 -30.00 -21.77 18.05
N LEU A 194 -29.40 -20.73 17.45
CA LEU A 194 -28.36 -20.83 16.43
C LEU A 194 -26.96 -20.69 17.04
N ALA A 195 -26.84 -20.66 18.37
CA ALA A 195 -25.57 -20.37 19.04
C ALA A 195 -24.44 -21.35 18.68
N ALA A 196 -24.74 -22.64 18.50
CA ALA A 196 -23.74 -23.62 18.07
C ALA A 196 -23.25 -23.35 16.64
N ASP A 197 -24.19 -23.04 15.73
CA ASP A 197 -23.89 -22.67 14.36
C ASP A 197 -23.03 -21.40 14.31
N ILE A 198 -23.45 -20.34 15.01
CA ILE A 198 -22.70 -19.08 15.09
C ILE A 198 -21.27 -19.30 15.59
N VAL A 199 -21.07 -20.12 16.63
CA VAL A 199 -19.74 -20.41 17.18
C VAL A 199 -18.88 -21.18 16.17
N ALA A 200 -19.44 -22.18 15.49
CA ALA A 200 -18.73 -22.91 14.45
C ALA A 200 -18.32 -21.98 13.30
N GLU A 201 -19.20 -21.05 12.94
CA GLU A 201 -19.00 -20.14 11.82
C GLU A 201 -17.99 -19.03 12.14
N VAL A 202 -17.92 -18.56 13.40
CA VAL A 202 -16.85 -17.68 13.86
C VAL A 202 -15.47 -18.36 13.74
N LEU A 203 -15.39 -19.64 14.09
CA LEU A 203 -14.16 -20.42 14.00
C LEU A 203 -13.76 -20.70 12.55
N LEU A 204 -14.73 -21.06 11.70
CA LEU A 204 -14.51 -21.29 10.29
C LEU A 204 -14.09 -20.00 9.56
N ASP A 205 -14.72 -18.88 9.87
CA ASP A 205 -14.38 -17.58 9.28
C ASP A 205 -12.93 -17.16 9.60
N ALA A 206 -12.39 -17.57 10.76
CA ALA A 206 -10.98 -17.38 11.06
C ALA A 206 -10.07 -18.17 10.13
N GLU A 207 -10.40 -19.41 9.79
CA GLU A 207 -9.65 -20.16 8.78
C GLU A 207 -9.75 -19.49 7.41
N ILE A 208 -10.96 -19.12 6.99
CA ILE A 208 -11.20 -18.48 5.69
C ILE A 208 -10.36 -17.20 5.58
N GLN A 209 -10.41 -16.32 6.59
CA GLN A 209 -9.60 -15.10 6.61
C GLN A 209 -8.10 -15.39 6.62
N TYR A 210 -7.64 -16.48 7.25
CA TYR A 210 -6.24 -16.89 7.19
C TYR A 210 -5.83 -17.34 5.78
N ARG A 211 -6.64 -18.16 5.10
CA ARG A 211 -6.36 -18.63 3.74
C ARG A 211 -6.31 -17.47 2.75
N GLU A 212 -7.33 -16.60 2.80
CA GLU A 212 -7.37 -15.38 2.01
C GLU A 212 -6.15 -14.49 2.26
N ALA A 213 -5.71 -14.35 3.51
CA ALA A 213 -4.52 -13.57 3.83
C ALA A 213 -3.24 -14.20 3.25
N CYS A 214 -3.13 -15.53 3.24
CA CYS A 214 -2.01 -16.23 2.58
C CYS A 214 -2.02 -16.01 1.07
N GLU A 215 -3.18 -16.09 0.42
CA GLU A 215 -3.33 -15.83 -1.01
C GLU A 215 -2.98 -14.39 -1.36
N ASP A 216 -3.56 -13.41 -0.65
CA ASP A 216 -3.24 -12.00 -0.81
C ASP A 216 -1.73 -11.72 -0.65
N HIS A 217 -1.06 -12.40 0.29
CA HIS A 217 0.38 -12.26 0.47
C HIS A 217 1.15 -12.66 -0.79
N ILE A 218 0.81 -13.83 -1.34
CA ILE A 218 1.45 -14.40 -2.52
C ILE A 218 1.19 -13.54 -3.75
N THR A 219 -0.04 -13.05 -3.91
CA THR A 219 -0.39 -12.11 -4.99
C THR A 219 0.45 -10.84 -4.89
N ARG A 220 0.52 -10.21 -3.70
CA ARG A 220 1.32 -8.99 -3.49
C ARG A 220 2.81 -9.20 -3.72
N LEU A 221 3.35 -10.34 -3.31
CA LEU A 221 4.75 -10.68 -3.60
C LEU A 221 4.99 -10.86 -5.10
N SER A 222 4.05 -11.49 -5.81
CA SER A 222 4.14 -11.70 -7.26
C SER A 222 4.10 -10.37 -8.01
N GLU A 223 3.14 -9.51 -7.69
CA GLU A 223 3.02 -8.16 -8.23
C GLU A 223 4.30 -7.36 -7.99
N ARG A 224 4.77 -7.32 -6.74
CA ARG A 224 6.01 -6.60 -6.40
C ARG A 224 7.23 -7.16 -7.12
N LYS A 225 7.32 -8.48 -7.33
CA LYS A 225 8.40 -9.09 -8.13
C LYS A 225 8.35 -8.60 -9.57
N THR A 226 7.17 -8.59 -10.19
CA THR A 226 6.99 -8.08 -11.56
C THR A 226 7.36 -6.60 -11.68
N GLU A 227 6.97 -5.77 -10.70
CA GLU A 227 7.32 -4.35 -10.68
C GLU A 227 8.82 -4.11 -10.60
N VAL A 228 9.54 -4.88 -9.76
CA VAL A 228 11.00 -4.76 -9.62
C VAL A 228 11.71 -5.20 -10.91
N ILE A 229 11.24 -6.27 -11.57
CA ILE A 229 11.80 -6.74 -12.84
C ILE A 229 11.62 -5.68 -13.93
N GLU A 230 10.41 -5.15 -14.09
CA GLU A 230 10.11 -4.13 -15.11
C GLU A 230 10.87 -2.83 -14.85
N ARG A 231 10.98 -2.40 -13.58
CA ARG A 231 11.77 -1.20 -13.23
C ARG A 231 13.24 -1.36 -13.61
N ARG A 232 13.88 -2.48 -13.25
CA ARG A 232 15.28 -2.74 -13.61
C ARG A 232 15.48 -2.82 -15.13
N ARG A 233 14.49 -3.35 -15.84
CA ARG A 233 14.50 -3.37 -17.31
C ARG A 233 14.48 -1.95 -17.88
N LEU A 234 13.55 -1.11 -17.42
CA LEU A 234 13.43 0.28 -17.88
C LEU A 234 14.69 1.10 -17.56
N GLU A 235 15.24 0.96 -16.35
CA GLU A 235 16.50 1.61 -15.95
C GLU A 235 17.67 1.22 -16.87
N LYS A 236 17.76 -0.06 -17.24
CA LYS A 236 18.77 -0.53 -18.19
C LYS A 236 18.56 0.04 -19.60
N GLU A 237 17.32 0.03 -20.10
CA GLU A 237 16.98 0.58 -21.41
C GLU A 237 17.18 2.11 -21.47
N GLU A 238 16.95 2.83 -20.37
CA GLU A 238 17.23 4.26 -20.25
C GLU A 238 18.73 4.55 -20.19
N ALA A 239 19.50 3.77 -19.40
CA ALA A 239 20.95 3.87 -19.35
C ALA A 239 21.57 3.65 -20.75
N GLU A 240 21.15 2.61 -21.46
CA GLU A 240 21.60 2.32 -22.84
C GLU A 240 21.20 3.42 -23.85
N ARG A 241 20.05 4.08 -23.66
CA ARG A 241 19.65 5.23 -24.48
C ARG A 241 20.49 6.46 -24.17
N SER A 242 20.73 6.74 -22.89
CA SER A 242 21.54 7.89 -22.46
C SER A 242 22.99 7.78 -22.94
N GLU A 243 23.57 6.58 -22.90
CA GLU A 243 24.95 6.35 -23.35
C GLU A 243 25.06 6.49 -24.87
N ARG A 244 24.09 5.96 -25.63
CA ARG A 244 24.06 6.17 -27.09
C ARG A 244 23.95 7.64 -27.46
N ALA A 245 23.01 8.36 -26.83
CA ALA A 245 22.85 9.80 -27.07
C ALA A 245 24.13 10.58 -26.72
N ARG A 246 24.84 10.18 -25.66
CA ARG A 246 26.12 10.78 -25.29
C ARG A 246 27.20 10.54 -26.34
N LEU A 247 27.31 9.32 -26.86
CA LEU A 247 28.27 8.99 -27.93
C LEU A 247 27.95 9.73 -29.23
N GLU A 248 26.68 9.77 -29.62
CA GLU A 248 26.20 10.52 -30.78
C GLU A 248 26.49 12.02 -30.65
N GLN A 249 26.28 12.60 -29.46
CA GLN A 249 26.60 14.00 -29.21
C GLN A 249 28.11 14.27 -29.32
N LEU A 250 28.95 13.40 -28.76
CA LEU A 250 30.41 13.53 -28.86
C LEU A 250 30.89 13.42 -30.32
N GLU A 251 30.28 12.53 -31.11
CA GLU A 251 30.59 12.42 -32.53
C GLU A 251 30.13 13.66 -33.31
N GLN A 252 28.93 14.17 -33.03
CA GLN A 252 28.41 15.39 -33.65
C GLN A 252 29.27 16.60 -33.31
N ASP A 253 29.67 16.77 -32.05
CA ASP A 253 30.54 17.87 -31.60
C ASP A 253 31.91 17.83 -32.32
N ARG A 254 32.44 16.63 -32.57
CA ARG A 254 33.67 16.43 -33.36
C ARG A 254 33.48 16.85 -34.82
N ILE A 255 32.38 16.43 -35.45
CA ILE A 255 32.06 16.80 -36.84
C ILE A 255 31.87 18.31 -36.95
N ASP A 256 31.10 18.91 -36.05
CA ASP A 256 30.82 20.35 -36.06
C ASP A 256 32.08 21.17 -35.89
N SER A 257 32.98 20.74 -35.00
CA SER A 257 34.28 21.40 -34.81
C SER A 257 35.17 21.27 -36.06
N LEU A 258 35.20 20.10 -36.71
CA LEU A 258 35.93 19.92 -37.97
C LEU A 258 35.39 20.80 -39.10
N LEU A 259 34.06 20.92 -39.22
CA LEU A 259 33.42 21.79 -40.21
C LEU A 259 33.68 23.28 -39.93
N ALA A 260 33.70 23.68 -38.66
CA ALA A 260 34.06 25.03 -38.25
C ALA A 260 35.51 25.35 -38.63
N ASP A 261 36.45 24.43 -38.39
CA ASP A 261 37.84 24.58 -38.78
C ASP A 261 38.00 24.66 -40.30
N ALA A 262 37.34 23.78 -41.06
CA ALA A 262 37.36 23.82 -42.52
C ALA A 262 36.84 25.17 -43.07
N THR A 263 35.78 25.72 -42.47
CA THR A 263 35.23 27.03 -42.82
C THR A 263 36.21 28.15 -42.51
N ALA A 264 36.88 28.09 -41.36
CA ALA A 264 37.87 29.08 -40.93
C ALA A 264 39.09 29.10 -41.88
N LEU A 265 39.57 27.93 -42.31
CA LEU A 265 40.63 27.81 -43.32
C LEU A 265 40.21 28.42 -44.66
N GLN A 266 38.99 28.11 -45.14
CA GLN A 266 38.48 28.68 -46.40
C GLN A 266 38.38 30.21 -46.34
N GLN A 267 37.98 30.77 -45.19
CA GLN A 267 37.93 32.22 -44.97
C GLN A 267 39.35 32.82 -44.99
N ALA A 268 40.32 32.21 -44.31
CA ALA A 268 41.73 32.64 -44.33
C ALA A 268 42.28 32.69 -45.76
N ASP A 269 42.07 31.63 -46.54
CA ASP A 269 42.52 31.55 -47.93
C ASP A 269 41.82 32.56 -48.84
N THR A 270 40.56 32.86 -48.58
CA THR A 270 39.81 33.90 -49.30
C THR A 270 40.41 35.28 -49.04
N ILE A 271 40.74 35.59 -47.78
CA ILE A 271 41.40 36.86 -47.41
C ILE A 271 42.77 36.96 -48.09
N ARG A 272 43.60 35.91 -48.02
CA ARG A 272 44.92 35.86 -48.68
C ARG A 272 44.82 36.09 -50.19
N ARG A 273 43.85 35.44 -50.84
CA ARG A 273 43.59 35.61 -52.28
C ARG A 273 43.15 37.04 -52.61
N TYR A 274 42.25 37.60 -51.81
CA TYR A 274 41.77 38.97 -52.00
C TYR A 274 42.91 40.00 -51.89
N VAL A 275 43.74 39.90 -50.84
CA VAL A 275 44.92 40.76 -50.65
C VAL A 275 45.85 40.67 -51.86
N LYS A 276 46.13 39.45 -52.35
CA LYS A 276 46.99 39.23 -53.52
C LYS A 276 46.44 39.89 -54.79
N GLU A 277 45.13 39.83 -55.02
CA GLU A 277 44.52 40.48 -56.19
C GLU A 277 44.50 42.02 -56.06
N VAL A 278 44.32 42.55 -54.83
CA VAL A 278 44.41 43.99 -54.57
C VAL A 278 45.84 44.51 -54.79
N GLU A 279 46.86 43.78 -54.33
CA GLU A 279 48.27 44.15 -54.54
C GLU A 279 48.66 44.12 -56.03
N LYS A 280 48.21 43.12 -56.80
CA LYS A 280 48.43 43.07 -58.25
C LYS A 280 47.78 44.26 -58.96
N ARG A 281 46.55 44.62 -58.58
CA ARG A 281 45.84 45.75 -59.17
C ARG A 281 46.51 47.08 -58.83
N ALA A 282 46.95 47.24 -57.58
CA ALA A 282 47.70 48.39 -57.12
C ALA A 282 49.06 48.57 -57.81
N ALA A 283 49.72 47.49 -58.21
CA ALA A 283 50.96 47.53 -58.97
C ALA A 283 50.74 47.95 -60.45
N GLY A 284 49.53 47.78 -60.99
CA GLY A 284 49.17 48.14 -62.36
C GLY A 284 48.60 49.55 -62.55
N ASP A 285 47.98 50.13 -61.51
CA ASP A 285 47.38 51.48 -61.53
C ASP A 285 48.24 52.47 -60.72
N ALA A 286 48.99 53.33 -61.39
CA ALA A 286 49.94 54.26 -60.75
C ALA A 286 49.31 55.46 -60.01
N ASN A 287 47.97 55.60 -59.96
CA ASN A 287 47.37 56.91 -59.71
C ASN A 287 46.23 57.00 -58.67
N THR A 288 45.99 55.99 -57.84
CA THR A 288 44.77 56.02 -56.99
C THR A 288 45.02 55.86 -55.48
N VAL A 289 46.11 55.24 -55.00
CA VAL A 289 46.43 55.16 -53.55
C VAL A 289 47.95 55.09 -53.32
N PRO A 290 48.52 55.78 -52.31
CA PRO A 290 49.93 55.64 -51.96
C PRO A 290 50.33 54.21 -51.61
N HIS A 291 51.39 53.70 -52.24
CA HIS A 291 51.85 52.32 -52.12
C HIS A 291 52.15 51.88 -50.67
N ALA A 292 52.50 52.82 -49.78
CA ALA A 292 52.75 52.58 -48.36
C ALA A 292 51.47 52.22 -47.58
N LEU A 293 50.33 52.85 -47.90
CA LEU A 293 49.04 52.56 -47.26
C LEU A 293 48.53 51.17 -47.65
N ILE A 294 48.73 50.78 -48.92
CA ILE A 294 48.37 49.45 -49.42
C ILE A 294 49.17 48.36 -48.71
N LYS A 295 50.48 48.57 -48.51
CA LYS A 295 51.33 47.64 -47.75
C LYS A 295 50.90 47.50 -46.28
N GLN A 296 50.57 48.59 -45.60
CA GLN A 296 50.10 48.54 -44.21
C GLN A 296 48.76 47.79 -44.09
N TRP A 297 47.82 48.06 -45.00
CA TRP A 297 46.54 47.34 -45.04
C TRP A 297 46.72 45.85 -45.36
N ALA A 298 47.56 45.51 -46.35
CA ALA A 298 47.85 44.13 -46.71
C ALA A 298 48.47 43.35 -45.55
N ALA A 299 49.42 43.96 -44.83
CA ALA A 299 50.02 43.37 -43.64
C ALA A 299 48.98 43.09 -42.53
N TRP A 300 48.06 44.04 -42.28
CA TRP A 300 46.96 43.84 -41.33
C TRP A 300 46.00 42.73 -41.76
N ALA A 301 45.60 42.70 -43.05
CA ALA A 301 44.66 41.72 -43.56
C ALA A 301 45.25 40.30 -43.55
N LEU A 302 46.54 40.13 -43.88
CA LEU A 302 47.23 38.86 -43.76
C LEU A 302 47.36 38.41 -42.30
N ALA A 303 47.69 39.31 -41.38
CA ALA A 303 47.71 38.98 -39.95
C ALA A 303 46.33 38.52 -39.43
N GLN A 304 45.24 39.08 -39.97
CA GLN A 304 43.89 38.63 -39.63
C GLN A 304 43.55 37.26 -40.24
N ALA A 305 44.03 36.95 -41.45
CA ALA A 305 43.91 35.63 -42.06
C ALA A 305 44.66 34.58 -41.23
N ASP A 306 45.87 34.89 -40.78
CA ASP A 306 46.68 33.96 -39.97
C ASP A 306 46.07 33.72 -38.57
N ARG A 307 45.38 34.72 -38.01
CA ARG A 307 44.68 34.59 -36.72
C ARG A 307 43.52 33.59 -36.75
N ILE A 308 42.86 33.44 -37.89
CA ILE A 308 41.71 32.54 -38.05
C ILE A 308 42.09 31.21 -38.70
N ASP A 309 43.33 31.05 -39.16
CA ASP A 309 43.79 29.83 -39.82
C ASP A 309 44.01 28.71 -38.78
N PRO A 310 43.23 27.61 -38.86
CA PRO A 310 43.37 26.49 -37.93
C PRO A 310 44.70 25.72 -38.08
N ILE A 311 45.38 25.85 -39.22
CA ILE A 311 46.69 25.23 -39.49
C ILE A 311 47.81 26.00 -38.80
N ILE A 312 47.76 27.33 -38.83
CA ILE A 312 48.77 28.18 -38.16
C ILE A 312 48.62 28.13 -36.64
N SER A 313 47.38 27.97 -36.16
CA SER A 313 47.09 27.83 -34.74
C SER A 313 47.23 26.40 -34.21
N ASP A 314 47.64 25.44 -35.06
CA ASP A 314 47.81 24.01 -34.73
C ASP A 314 46.58 23.32 -34.12
N LYS A 315 45.39 23.91 -34.24
CA LYS A 315 44.14 23.38 -33.68
C LYS A 315 43.78 21.99 -34.22
N TYR A 316 44.16 21.71 -35.45
CA TYR A 316 43.97 20.39 -36.06
C TYR A 316 44.75 19.27 -35.34
N LEU A 317 45.81 19.59 -34.59
CA LEU A 317 46.55 18.61 -33.80
C LEU A 317 45.74 18.09 -32.61
N GLU A 318 44.85 18.91 -32.04
CA GLU A 318 43.97 18.49 -30.93
C GLU A 318 43.06 17.33 -31.36
N PHE A 319 42.63 17.30 -32.63
CA PHE A 319 41.84 16.19 -33.18
C PHE A 319 42.65 14.91 -33.41
N MET A 320 43.95 15.04 -33.76
CA MET A 320 44.81 13.88 -34.03
C MET A 320 45.43 13.25 -32.77
N THR A 321 45.58 14.00 -31.68
CA THR A 321 46.11 13.47 -30.41
C THR A 321 45.07 12.75 -29.56
N THR A 322 43.78 13.03 -29.77
CA THR A 322 42.67 12.47 -28.99
C THR A 322 42.31 11.02 -29.41
N GLU A 323 42.96 10.45 -30.42
CA GLU A 323 42.82 9.04 -30.84
C GLU A 323 43.74 8.05 -30.08
N ARG A 324 44.57 8.53 -29.13
CA ARG A 324 45.64 7.71 -28.51
C ARG A 324 45.47 7.36 -27.02
N GLU A 325 44.37 7.74 -26.39
CA GLU A 325 43.98 7.29 -25.04
C GLU A 325 42.60 6.63 -25.09
#